data_AF-A0A7K8D566-F1
#
_entry.id   AF-A0A7K8D566-F1
#
_cell.length_a   1.000
_cell.length_b   1.000
_cell.length_c   1.000
_cell.angle_alpha   90.00
_cell.angle_beta   90.00
_cell.angle_gamma   90.00
#
_symmetry.space_group_name_H-M   'P 1'
#
loop_
_entity.id
_entity.type
_entity.pdbx_description
1 polymer ?
#
loop_
_entity_poly.entity_id
_entity_poly.type
_entity_poly.pdbx_seq_one_letter_code
_entity_poly.pdbx_strand_id
1 'polypeptide(L)'
;DQVLRVTARNEEQIVLLRALGKQEELQVDFWRHPTSPSHPVDLQVPFPSLQAAKTFLDSHNFSYSIMIEDVQELLDGEKESMRRSRRIKRSSRTFDFASYHTLDEV
;
A
#
# COMPACT_ATOMS: atom_id res chain seq x y z
N ASP A 1 -4.24 4.70 5.49
CA ASP A 1 -3.73 3.31 5.49
C ASP A 1 -2.23 3.38 5.38
N GLN A 2 -1.50 2.34 5.79
CA GLN A 2 -0.04 2.34 5.73
C GLN A 2 0.47 1.11 4.97
N VAL A 3 1.49 1.26 4.12
CA VAL A 3 2.14 0.11 3.46
C VAL A 3 3.45 -0.21 4.15
N LEU A 4 3.52 -1.42 4.70
CA LEU A 4 4.66 -1.98 5.39
C LEU A 4 5.36 -3.00 4.47
N ARG A 5 6.64 -2.77 4.21
CA ARG A 5 7.52 -3.74 3.56
C ARG A 5 8.18 -4.61 4.61
N VAL A 6 7.86 -5.90 4.63
CA VAL A 6 8.41 -6.88 5.56
C VAL A 6 9.31 -7.85 4.81
N THR A 7 10.45 -8.22 5.38
CA THR A 7 11.30 -9.26 4.81
C THR A 7 11.26 -10.49 5.68
N ALA A 8 10.68 -11.57 5.17
CA ALA A 8 10.70 -12.86 5.86
C ALA A 8 12.09 -13.49 5.73
N ARG A 9 12.68 -13.92 6.85
CA ARG A 9 14.00 -14.59 6.85
C ARG A 9 13.90 -16.09 6.62
N ASN A 10 12.80 -16.69 7.08
CA ASN A 10 12.57 -18.14 7.08
C ASN A 10 11.18 -18.48 6.55
N GLU A 11 10.94 -19.75 6.23
CA GLU A 11 9.61 -20.24 5.82
C GLU A 11 8.56 -20.12 6.93
N GLU A 12 8.95 -20.29 8.20
CA GLU A 12 8.05 -20.09 9.35
C GLU A 12 7.49 -18.67 9.40
N GLN A 13 8.33 -17.69 9.09
CA GLN A 13 7.92 -16.28 9.00
C GLN A 13 6.94 -16.03 7.85
N ILE A 14 7.06 -16.75 6.73
CA ILE A 14 6.09 -16.70 5.64
C ILE A 14 4.74 -17.27 6.07
N VAL A 15 4.75 -18.36 6.82
CA VAL A 15 3.52 -18.98 7.35
C VAL A 15 2.82 -18.02 8.33
N LEU A 16 3.57 -17.37 9.21
CA LEU A 16 3.04 -16.35 10.14
C LEU A 16 2.44 -15.16 9.40
N LEU A 17 3.13 -14.64 8.38
CA LEU A 17 2.59 -13.56 7.54
C LEU A 17 1.29 -14.00 6.85
N ARG A 18 1.26 -15.20 6.27
CA ARG A 18 0.05 -15.75 5.65
C ARG A 18 -1.09 -15.93 6.66
N ALA A 19 -0.78 -16.27 7.91
CA ALA A 19 -1.77 -16.37 8.99
C ALA A 19 -2.32 -14.99 9.38
N LEU A 20 -1.45 -13.98 9.50
CA LEU A 20 -1.82 -12.59 9.78
C LEU A 20 -2.86 -12.09 8.76
N GLY A 21 -2.58 -12.22 7.46
CA GLY A 21 -3.53 -11.74 6.45
C GLY A 21 -4.73 -12.66 6.21
N LYS A 22 -4.80 -13.82 6.87
CA LYS A 22 -6.05 -14.59 7.00
C LYS A 22 -6.93 -14.11 8.15
N GLN A 23 -6.42 -13.28 9.05
CA GLN A 23 -7.25 -12.67 10.09
C GLN A 23 -8.10 -11.56 9.48
N GLU A 24 -9.37 -11.88 9.25
CA GLU A 24 -10.38 -10.90 8.81
C GLU A 24 -10.50 -9.72 9.78
N GLU A 25 -10.17 -9.91 11.06
CA GLU A 25 -10.17 -8.86 12.09
C GLU A 25 -9.20 -7.71 11.79
N LEU A 26 -8.07 -8.01 11.14
CA LEU A 26 -7.05 -7.01 10.85
C LEU A 26 -7.24 -6.37 9.47
N GLN A 27 -8.00 -7.00 8.57
CA GLN A 27 -8.21 -6.55 7.18
C GLN A 27 -6.91 -6.14 6.48
N VAL A 28 -5.87 -6.95 6.62
CA VAL A 28 -4.56 -6.70 5.98
C VAL A 28 -4.60 -7.18 4.54
N ASP A 29 -4.21 -6.32 3.63
CA ASP A 29 -4.11 -6.62 2.21
C ASP A 29 -2.66 -6.87 1.80
N PHE A 30 -2.41 -7.89 0.99
CA PHE A 30 -1.07 -8.16 0.44
C PHE A 30 -0.93 -7.52 -0.94
N TRP A 31 -0.18 -6.43 -1.02
CA TRP A 31 0.21 -5.86 -2.31
C TRP A 31 1.27 -6.69 -3.00
N ARG A 32 2.14 -7.35 -2.21
CA ARG A 32 3.14 -8.28 -2.72
C ARG A 32 3.18 -9.52 -1.85
N HIS A 33 2.76 -10.64 -2.41
CA HIS A 33 2.63 -11.89 -1.69
C HIS A 33 3.99 -12.46 -1.24
N PRO A 34 4.03 -13.12 -0.08
CA PRO A 34 5.22 -13.84 0.36
C PRO A 34 5.39 -15.14 -0.45
N THR A 35 6.24 -15.09 -1.48
CA THR A 35 6.54 -16.24 -2.34
C THR A 35 7.72 -17.08 -1.84
N SER A 36 8.72 -16.46 -1.21
CA SER A 36 9.93 -17.15 -0.77
C SER A 36 10.63 -16.39 0.36
N PRO A 37 11.44 -17.08 1.19
CA PRO A 37 12.25 -16.41 2.20
C PRO A 37 13.22 -15.46 1.48
N SER A 38 13.60 -14.39 2.18
CA SER A 38 14.44 -13.29 1.68
C SER A 38 13.80 -12.41 0.60
N HIS A 39 12.53 -12.65 0.23
CA HIS A 39 11.80 -11.74 -0.65
C HIS A 39 10.99 -10.70 0.15
N PRO A 40 10.97 -9.44 -0.29
CA PRO A 40 10.17 -8.41 0.34
C PRO A 40 8.69 -8.66 0.09
N VAL A 41 7.91 -8.53 1.16
CA VAL A 41 6.46 -8.69 1.22
C VAL A 41 5.89 -7.31 1.53
N ASP A 42 4.98 -6.84 0.68
CA ASP A 42 4.37 -5.52 0.84
C ASP A 42 2.94 -5.72 1.37
N LEU A 43 2.69 -5.21 2.57
CA LEU A 43 1.45 -5.36 3.33
C LEU A 43 0.79 -3.99 3.47
N GLN A 44 -0.41 -3.84 2.95
CA GLN A 44 -1.27 -2.71 3.26
C GLN A 44 -2.02 -3.02 4.55
N VAL A 45 -1.84 -2.18 5.56
CA VAL A 45 -2.56 -2.28 6.82
C VAL A 45 -3.43 -1.03 7.01
N PRO A 46 -4.74 -1.19 7.25
CA PRO A 46 -5.60 -0.06 7.56
C PRO A 46 -5.23 0.55 8.92
N PHE A 47 -5.40 1.86 9.06
CA PHE A 47 -5.09 2.60 10.30
C PHE A 47 -5.62 1.97 11.59
N PRO A 48 -6.89 1.50 11.68
CA PRO A 48 -7.41 0.86 12.89
C PRO A 48 -6.62 -0.39 13.31
N SER A 49 -6.11 -1.16 12.34
CA SER A 49 -5.38 -2.41 12.57
C SER A 49 -3.86 -2.23 12.58
N LEU A 50 -3.37 -1.03 12.28
CA LEU A 50 -1.94 -0.73 12.13
C LEU A 50 -1.15 -1.02 13.40
N GLN A 51 -1.69 -0.63 14.55
CA GLN A 51 -1.03 -0.85 15.83
C GLN A 51 -0.92 -2.35 16.14
N ALA A 52 -2.00 -3.10 15.94
CA ALA A 52 -2.01 -4.55 16.15
C ALA A 52 -1.04 -5.27 15.21
N ALA A 53 -1.03 -4.89 13.93
CA ALA A 53 -0.10 -5.46 12.95
C ALA A 53 1.37 -5.14 13.28
N LYS A 54 1.69 -3.90 13.67
CA LYS A 54 3.04 -3.52 14.11
C LYS A 54 3.47 -4.30 15.34
N THR A 55 2.60 -4.44 16.34
CA THR A 55 2.88 -5.25 17.54
C THR A 55 3.08 -6.72 17.22
N PHE A 56 2.31 -7.28 16.29
CA PHE A 56 2.50 -8.67 15.82
C PHE A 56 3.86 -8.84 15.13
N LEU A 57 4.20 -7.92 14.22
CA LEU A 57 5.47 -7.94 13.51
C LEU A 57 6.66 -7.82 14.48
N ASP A 58 6.56 -6.95 15.48
CA ASP A 58 7.58 -6.74 16.51
C ASP A 58 7.74 -7.97 17.42
N SER A 59 6.63 -8.56 17.87
CA SER A 59 6.62 -9.76 18.72
C SER A 59 7.29 -10.95 18.03
N HIS A 60 7.14 -11.05 16.71
CA HIS A 60 7.75 -12.10 15.90
C HIS A 60 9.13 -11.71 15.31
N ASN A 61 9.71 -10.58 15.76
CA ASN A 61 11.02 -10.07 15.32
C ASN A 61 11.14 -9.93 13.79
N PHE A 62 10.07 -9.49 13.14
CA PHE A 62 10.11 -9.19 11.71
C PHE A 62 10.86 -7.88 11.46
N SER A 63 11.77 -7.92 10.50
CA SER A 63 12.35 -6.69 9.95
C SER A 63 11.36 -6.08 8.96
N TYR A 64 10.75 -4.97 9.36
CA TYR A 64 9.83 -4.21 8.52
C TYR A 64 10.31 -2.77 8.31
N SER A 65 9.90 -2.19 7.18
CA SER A 65 10.15 -0.80 6.83
C SER A 65 8.87 -0.18 6.30
N ILE A 66 8.61 1.05 6.70
CA ILE A 66 7.42 1.79 6.25
C ILE A 66 7.73 2.28 4.83
N MET A 67 7.02 1.77 3.84
CA MET A 67 7.21 2.23 2.46
C MET A 67 6.33 3.44 2.16
N ILE A 68 5.09 3.41 2.68
CA ILE A 68 4.13 4.50 2.55
C ILE A 68 3.56 4.74 3.94
N GLU A 69 3.85 5.91 4.51
CA GLU A 69 3.38 6.31 5.84
C GLU A 69 1.88 6.62 5.87
N ASP A 70 1.38 7.29 4.82
CA ASP A 70 -0.04 7.55 4.66
C ASP A 70 -0.46 7.44 3.19
N VAL A 71 -1.19 6.37 2.87
CA VAL A 71 -1.75 6.14 1.52
C VAL A 71 -2.78 7.20 1.17
N GLN A 72 -3.51 7.75 2.15
CA GLN A 72 -4.50 8.79 1.89
C GLN A 72 -3.84 10.12 1.53
N GLU A 73 -2.72 10.47 2.15
CA GLU A 73 -1.98 11.68 1.80
C GLU A 73 -1.48 11.66 0.36
N LEU A 74 -0.95 10.52 -0.10
CA LEU A 74 -0.53 10.35 -1.51
C LEU A 74 -1.72 10.49 -2.46
N LEU A 75 -2.86 9.87 -2.14
CA LEU A 75 -4.09 9.96 -2.94
C LEU A 75 -4.65 11.39 -2.96
N ASP A 76 -4.52 12.16 -1.88
CA ASP A 76 -4.98 13.54 -1.84
C ASP A 76 -4.10 14.43 -2.75
N GLY A 77 -2.78 14.23 -2.71
CA GLY A 77 -1.84 14.89 -3.63
C GLY A 77 -2.08 14.54 -5.11
N GLU A 78 -2.41 13.29 -5.41
CA GLU A 78 -2.79 12.88 -6.78
C GLU A 78 -4.15 13.48 -7.20
N LYS A 79 -5.14 13.54 -6.30
CA LYS A 79 -6.43 14.16 -6.60
C LYS A 79 -6.30 15.67 -6.83
N GLU A 80 -5.47 16.35 -6.06
CA GLU A 80 -5.22 17.78 -6.25
C GLU A 80 -4.53 18.08 -7.59
N SER A 81 -3.52 17.29 -7.95
CA SER A 81 -2.85 17.42 -9.25
C SER A 81 -3.81 17.12 -10.41
N MET A 82 -4.65 16.08 -10.32
CA MET A 82 -5.71 15.81 -11.30
C MET A 82 -6.72 16.97 -11.42
N ARG A 83 -7.18 17.55 -10.30
CA ARG A 83 -8.09 18.71 -10.31
C ARG A 83 -7.46 19.92 -11.00
N ARG A 84 -6.16 20.16 -10.77
CA ARG A 84 -5.40 21.23 -11.40
C ARG A 84 -5.24 21.00 -12.90
N SER A 85 -4.87 19.80 -13.32
CA SER A 85 -4.75 19.41 -14.73
C SER A 85 -6.09 19.51 -15.46
N ARG A 86 -7.20 19.08 -14.85
CA ARG A 86 -8.55 19.19 -15.42
C ARG A 86 -8.97 20.65 -15.67
N ARG A 87 -8.56 21.59 -14.81
CA ARG A 87 -8.82 23.02 -14.99
C ARG A 87 -8.01 23.63 -16.15
N ILE A 88 -6.81 23.12 -16.41
CA ILE A 88 -5.95 23.52 -17.54
C ILE A 88 -6.45 22.92 -18.87
N LYS A 89 -6.96 21.68 -18.83
CA LYS A 89 -7.51 20.94 -19.99
C LYS A 89 -8.69 21.66 -20.66
N ARG A 90 -9.54 22.38 -19.88
CA ARG A 90 -10.63 23.21 -20.43
C ARG A 90 -10.17 24.34 -21.36
N SER A 91 -8.88 24.67 -21.37
CA SER A 91 -8.29 25.77 -22.15
C SER A 91 -7.39 25.31 -23.29
N SER A 92 -7.09 24.00 -23.44
CA SER A 92 -6.15 23.48 -24.44
C SER A 92 -6.72 22.26 -25.17
N ARG A 93 -6.59 22.22 -26.50
CA ARG A 93 -7.19 21.21 -27.41
C ARG A 93 -6.34 19.93 -27.55
N THR A 94 -5.31 19.76 -26.72
CA THR A 94 -4.33 18.67 -26.79
C THR A 94 -4.50 17.72 -25.61
N PHE A 95 -4.52 16.41 -25.89
CA PHE A 95 -4.63 15.36 -24.87
C PHE A 95 -3.29 15.19 -24.15
N ASP A 96 -3.28 15.36 -22.84
CA ASP A 96 -2.09 15.25 -22.00
C ASP A 96 -1.91 13.81 -21.51
N PHE A 97 -0.94 13.08 -22.08
CA PHE A 97 -0.64 11.70 -21.67
C PHE A 97 0.15 11.60 -20.36
N ALA A 98 0.59 12.74 -19.80
CA ALA A 98 1.35 12.79 -18.55
C ALA A 98 0.45 12.84 -17.30
N SER A 99 -0.87 12.89 -17.48
CA SER A 99 -1.85 12.98 -16.39
C SER A 99 -2.79 11.76 -16.40
N TYR A 100 -3.21 11.31 -15.22
CA TYR A 100 -4.26 10.30 -15.08
C TYR A 100 -5.63 10.88 -15.49
N HIS A 101 -6.35 10.17 -16.35
CA HIS A 101 -7.69 10.51 -16.82
C HIS A 101 -8.74 9.61 -16.17
N THR A 102 -9.94 10.14 -15.94
CA THR A 102 -11.06 9.30 -15.49
C THR A 102 -11.54 8.38 -16.61
N LEU A 103 -12.18 7.26 -16.26
CA LEU A 103 -12.73 6.29 -17.22
C LEU A 103 -13.71 6.87 -18.25
N ASP A 104 -14.33 8.01 -17.93
CA ASP A 104 -15.22 8.76 -18.85
C ASP A 104 -14.44 9.58 -19.91
N GLU A 105 -13.14 9.84 -19.68
CA GLU A 105 -12.27 10.65 -20.55
C GLU A 105 -11.37 9.81 -21.50
N VAL A 106 -11.45 8.47 -21.48
CA VAL A 106 -10.64 7.54 -22.31
C VAL A 106 -11.46 6.77 -23.32
#